data_AF-A0A9P4P3W7-F1
#
_entry.id   AF-A0A9P4P3W7-F1
#
_cell.length_a   1.000
_cell.length_b   1.000
_cell.length_c   1.000
_cell.angle_alpha   90.00
_cell.angle_beta   90.00
_cell.angle_gamma   90.00
#
_symmetry.space_group_name_H-M   'P 1'
#
loop_
_entity.id
_entity.type
_entity.pdbx_description
1 polymer ?
#
loop_
_entity_poly.entity_id
_entity_poly.type
_entity_poly.pdbx_seq_one_letter_code
_entity_poly.pdbx_strand_id
1 'polypeptide(L)'
;MAATTTTTTTPTVTLTSKEGEDFTVPRPVADMSQLIADVLIDFPDNSDEPIPIMEVNAVILRPILAWCEHYANKTKPTPVPVPVPAPSPTTNESNALATENADNAPAAENADNADNADNPDPAPEPEEAPAPEDKYSTDLNDFDREFLDVDHETLFEYIVAANFLDIPDLLSAGCKVVADMIRGKEPEAIRKSFGIVNDFTPDEEEQIRRENEWAEDR
;
A
#
# COMPACT_ATOMS: atom_id res chain seq x y z
N MET A 1 -45.69 -18.74 -0.83
CA MET A 1 -44.51 -18.07 -0.24
C MET A 1 -43.59 -17.69 -1.39
N ALA A 2 -43.69 -16.47 -1.91
CA ALA A 2 -42.79 -15.98 -2.97
C ALA A 2 -41.53 -15.44 -2.29
N ALA A 3 -40.36 -15.90 -2.73
CA ALA A 3 -39.08 -15.39 -2.27
C ALA A 3 -38.88 -13.97 -2.84
N THR A 4 -38.87 -12.98 -1.96
CA THR A 4 -38.54 -11.60 -2.30
C THR A 4 -37.05 -11.51 -2.62
N THR A 5 -36.70 -11.45 -3.90
CA THR A 5 -35.34 -11.10 -4.34
C THR A 5 -35.15 -9.60 -4.18
N THR A 6 -34.44 -9.17 -3.13
CA THR A 6 -33.98 -7.79 -2.99
C THR A 6 -32.79 -7.57 -3.93
N THR A 7 -33.00 -6.84 -5.02
CA THR A 7 -31.92 -6.31 -5.87
C THR A 7 -31.30 -5.09 -5.17
N THR A 8 -30.07 -5.23 -4.67
CA THR A 8 -29.29 -4.09 -4.13
C THR A 8 -28.73 -3.28 -5.30
N THR A 9 -29.27 -2.08 -5.54
CA THR A 9 -28.74 -1.11 -6.51
C THR A 9 -27.51 -0.43 -5.89
N THR A 10 -26.33 -0.55 -6.51
CA THR A 10 -25.12 0.14 -6.07
C THR A 10 -25.26 1.65 -6.34
N PRO A 11 -24.99 2.53 -5.36
CA PRO A 11 -25.03 3.98 -5.59
C PRO A 11 -23.95 4.41 -6.59
N THR A 12 -24.26 5.40 -7.43
CA THR A 12 -23.38 5.94 -8.47
C THR A 12 -23.18 7.44 -8.26
N VAL A 13 -22.05 7.96 -8.72
CA VAL A 13 -21.71 9.39 -8.76
C VAL A 13 -21.33 9.78 -10.19
N THR A 14 -21.59 11.04 -10.56
CA THR A 14 -21.18 11.59 -11.85
C THR A 14 -20.00 12.55 -11.65
N LEU A 15 -18.94 12.37 -12.42
CA LEU A 15 -17.74 13.22 -12.43
C LEU A 15 -17.64 13.90 -13.78
N THR A 16 -17.36 15.20 -13.83
CA THR A 16 -17.18 15.93 -15.09
C THR A 16 -15.70 16.24 -15.29
N SER A 17 -15.10 15.85 -16.42
CA SER A 17 -13.70 16.16 -16.73
C SER A 17 -13.47 17.64 -17.02
N LYS A 18 -12.21 18.04 -17.18
CA LYS A 18 -11.79 19.41 -17.51
C LYS A 18 -12.50 20.01 -18.74
N GLU A 19 -12.74 19.20 -19.76
CA GLU A 19 -13.42 19.58 -21.00
C GLU A 19 -14.95 19.49 -20.95
N GLY A 20 -15.53 19.07 -19.82
CA GLY A 20 -16.98 18.96 -19.64
C GLY A 20 -17.58 17.61 -20.01
N GLU A 21 -16.78 16.53 -20.10
CA GLU A 21 -17.29 15.18 -20.34
C GLU A 21 -17.69 14.51 -19.02
N ASP A 22 -18.90 13.95 -18.96
CA ASP A 22 -19.44 13.32 -17.76
C ASP A 22 -19.16 11.81 -17.70
N PHE A 23 -18.76 11.36 -16.51
CA PHE A 23 -18.42 9.98 -16.18
C PHE A 23 -19.25 9.52 -14.97
N THR A 24 -20.22 8.64 -15.21
CA THR A 24 -20.98 8.02 -14.12
C THR A 24 -20.30 6.72 -13.69
N VAL A 25 -19.86 6.67 -12.43
CA VAL A 25 -19.15 5.52 -11.85
C VAL A 25 -19.80 5.06 -10.54
N PRO A 26 -19.69 3.77 -10.17
CA PRO A 26 -20.11 3.30 -8.86
C PRO A 26 -19.36 3.99 -7.72
N ARG A 27 -20.03 4.21 -6.58
CA ARG A 27 -19.41 4.83 -5.40
C ARG A 27 -18.11 4.12 -4.96
N PRO A 28 -18.02 2.78 -4.94
CA PRO A 28 -16.75 2.11 -4.60
C PRO A 28 -15.59 2.42 -5.55
N VAL A 29 -15.87 2.76 -6.81
CA VAL A 29 -14.85 3.18 -7.79
C VAL A 29 -14.41 4.61 -7.52
N ALA A 30 -15.36 5.49 -7.23
CA ALA A 30 -15.08 6.88 -6.85
C ALA A 30 -14.34 6.99 -5.50
N ASP A 31 -14.67 6.13 -4.53
CA ASP A 31 -14.06 6.08 -3.20
C ASP A 31 -12.58 5.65 -3.22
N MET A 32 -12.05 5.18 -4.37
CA MET A 32 -10.61 4.95 -4.56
C MET A 32 -9.81 6.26 -4.60
N SER A 33 -10.46 7.38 -4.92
CA SER A 33 -9.90 8.72 -4.82
C SER A 33 -10.23 9.29 -3.46
N GLN A 34 -9.21 9.61 -2.66
CA GLN A 34 -9.43 10.21 -1.34
C GLN A 34 -10.08 11.60 -1.48
N LEU A 35 -9.68 12.37 -2.51
CA LEU A 35 -10.29 13.66 -2.81
C LEU A 35 -11.81 13.55 -3.06
N ILE A 36 -12.22 12.61 -3.92
CA ILE A 36 -13.64 12.43 -4.24
C ILE A 36 -14.40 11.88 -3.03
N ALA A 37 -13.79 10.95 -2.28
CA ALA A 37 -14.38 10.42 -1.06
C ALA A 37 -14.67 11.54 -0.04
N ASP A 38 -13.74 12.46 0.19
CA ASP A 38 -13.90 13.59 1.11
C ASP A 38 -15.03 14.53 0.66
N VAL A 39 -15.10 14.83 -0.65
CA VAL A 39 -16.21 15.62 -1.22
C VAL A 39 -17.56 14.92 -1.00
N LEU A 40 -17.62 13.60 -1.16
CA LEU A 40 -18.85 12.83 -0.97
C LEU A 40 -19.26 12.67 0.50
N ILE A 41 -18.35 12.88 1.47
CA ILE A 41 -18.69 12.92 2.89
C ILE A 41 -19.51 14.18 3.21
N ASP A 42 -19.12 15.33 2.66
CA ASP A 42 -19.79 16.60 2.90
C ASP A 42 -21.13 16.71 2.15
N PHE A 43 -21.29 15.97 1.05
CA PHE A 43 -22.50 15.95 0.23
C PHE A 43 -22.99 14.51 -0.02
N PRO A 44 -23.60 13.85 0.99
CA PRO A 44 -24.02 12.44 0.87
C PRO A 44 -25.16 12.22 -0.13
N ASP A 45 -25.93 13.27 -0.43
CA ASP A 45 -27.08 13.24 -1.35
C ASP A 45 -26.73 13.67 -2.78
N ASN A 46 -25.44 13.89 -3.11
CA ASN A 46 -24.98 14.41 -4.41
C ASN A 46 -25.08 13.41 -5.57
N SER A 47 -26.17 12.64 -5.66
CA SER A 47 -26.41 11.74 -6.80
C SER A 47 -26.68 12.47 -8.11
N ASP A 48 -27.13 13.73 -8.03
CA ASP A 48 -27.70 14.45 -9.18
C ASP A 48 -26.82 15.60 -9.71
N GLU A 49 -25.92 16.16 -8.89
CA GLU A 49 -25.00 17.23 -9.32
C GLU A 49 -23.60 16.66 -9.61
N PRO A 50 -23.06 16.84 -10.82
CA PRO A 50 -21.79 16.23 -11.18
C PRO A 50 -20.61 16.94 -10.53
N ILE A 51 -19.62 16.16 -10.07
CA ILE A 51 -18.41 16.67 -9.42
C ILE A 51 -17.38 17.08 -10.49
N PRO A 52 -17.01 18.36 -10.62
CA PRO A 52 -16.05 18.80 -11.64
C PRO A 52 -14.60 18.48 -11.26
N ILE A 53 -13.93 17.68 -12.09
CA ILE A 53 -12.51 17.32 -12.02
C ILE A 53 -11.72 18.25 -12.94
N MET A 54 -11.59 19.51 -12.52
CA MET A 54 -11.15 20.62 -13.37
C MET A 54 -9.74 20.48 -13.97
N GLU A 55 -8.86 19.68 -13.37
CA GLU A 55 -7.46 19.56 -13.82
C GLU A 55 -7.18 18.33 -14.68
N VAL A 56 -8.14 17.40 -14.82
CA VAL A 56 -7.91 16.13 -15.53
C VAL A 56 -8.79 16.05 -16.77
N ASN A 57 -8.15 15.84 -17.94
CA ASN A 57 -8.86 15.62 -19.20
C ASN A 57 -9.53 14.24 -19.25
N ALA A 58 -10.60 14.09 -20.03
CA ALA A 58 -11.34 12.85 -20.22
C ALA A 58 -10.47 11.69 -20.70
N VAL A 59 -9.52 11.98 -21.59
CA VAL A 59 -8.56 11.00 -22.14
C VAL A 59 -7.73 10.34 -21.04
N ILE A 60 -7.47 11.06 -19.96
CA ILE A 60 -6.67 10.62 -18.81
C ILE A 60 -7.56 10.09 -17.68
N LEU A 61 -8.68 10.76 -17.43
CA LEU A 61 -9.63 10.38 -16.40
C LEU A 61 -10.24 8.99 -16.68
N ARG A 62 -10.58 8.69 -17.95
CA ARG A 62 -11.22 7.41 -18.31
C ARG A 62 -10.35 6.19 -18.00
N PRO A 63 -9.07 6.11 -18.41
CA PRO A 63 -8.16 5.04 -17.98
C PRO A 63 -8.02 4.94 -16.47
N ILE A 64 -7.89 6.07 -15.76
CA ILE A 64 -7.77 6.07 -14.30
C ILE A 64 -9.02 5.49 -13.64
N LEU A 65 -10.22 5.85 -14.11
CA LEU A 65 -11.46 5.26 -13.59
C LEU A 65 -11.55 3.76 -13.88
N ALA A 66 -11.06 3.29 -15.03
CA ALA A 66 -10.99 1.86 -15.33
C ALA A 66 -9.99 1.13 -14.41
N TRP A 67 -8.86 1.76 -14.08
CA TRP A 67 -7.93 1.27 -13.08
C TRP A 67 -8.60 1.18 -11.70
N CYS A 68 -9.29 2.24 -11.26
CA CYS A 68 -10.04 2.25 -10.01
C CYS A 68 -11.10 1.13 -9.97
N GLU A 69 -11.81 0.88 -11.07
CA GLU A 69 -12.81 -0.19 -11.16
C GLU A 69 -12.18 -1.58 -10.99
N HIS A 70 -10.99 -1.80 -11.54
CA HIS A 70 -10.26 -3.05 -11.36
C HIS A 70 -9.95 -3.34 -9.89
N TYR A 71 -9.60 -2.32 -9.10
CA TYR A 71 -9.24 -2.47 -7.69
C TYR A 71 -10.44 -2.40 -6.73
N ALA A 72 -11.44 -1.56 -7.01
CA ALA A 72 -12.67 -1.48 -6.22
C ALA A 72 -13.43 -2.82 -6.21
N ASN A 73 -13.33 -3.60 -7.28
CA ASN A 73 -13.94 -4.93 -7.35
C ASN A 73 -13.16 -6.00 -6.54
N LYS A 74 -11.88 -5.77 -6.24
CA LYS A 74 -11.04 -6.65 -5.41
C LYS A 74 -11.18 -6.38 -3.91
N THR A 75 -11.54 -5.16 -3.53
CA THR A 75 -11.74 -4.76 -2.12
C THR A 75 -13.11 -5.15 -1.56
N LYS A 76 -13.99 -5.79 -2.35
CA LYS A 76 -15.26 -6.32 -1.84
C LYS A 76 -14.95 -7.32 -0.72
N PRO A 77 -15.32 -7.04 0.55
CA PRO A 77 -15.15 -8.04 1.59
C PRO A 77 -16.04 -9.21 1.19
N THR A 78 -15.45 -10.35 0.83
CA THR A 78 -16.16 -11.62 0.88
C THR A 78 -16.91 -11.64 2.20
N PRO A 79 -18.23 -11.92 2.22
CA PRO A 79 -18.95 -12.03 3.47
C PRO A 79 -18.24 -13.10 4.30
N VAL A 80 -17.46 -12.66 5.28
CA VAL A 80 -16.87 -13.54 6.28
C VAL A 80 -18.04 -14.31 6.89
N PRO A 81 -18.02 -15.65 6.90
CA PRO A 81 -19.05 -16.41 7.58
C PRO A 81 -19.01 -15.99 9.04
N VAL A 82 -19.99 -15.19 9.47
CA VAL A 82 -20.11 -14.79 10.87
C VAL A 82 -20.24 -16.09 11.67
N PRO A 83 -19.36 -16.37 12.65
CA PRO A 83 -19.52 -17.53 13.50
C PRO A 83 -20.87 -17.41 14.22
N VAL A 84 -21.79 -18.33 13.92
CA VAL A 84 -23.06 -18.42 14.63
C VAL A 84 -22.75 -18.57 16.12
N PRO A 85 -23.28 -17.72 17.02
CA PRO A 85 -23.07 -17.92 18.44
C PRO A 85 -23.67 -19.26 18.86
N ALA A 86 -22.83 -20.15 19.40
CA ALA A 86 -23.24 -21.44 19.93
C ALA A 86 -24.31 -21.26 21.05
N PRO A 87 -25.32 -22.14 21.14
CA PRO A 87 -26.28 -22.06 22.24
C PRO A 87 -25.58 -22.30 23.58
N SER A 88 -25.81 -21.39 24.54
CA SER A 88 -25.28 -21.46 25.90
C SER A 88 -25.58 -22.81 26.57
N PRO A 89 -24.61 -23.42 27.27
CA PRO A 89 -24.88 -24.66 28.00
C PRO A 89 -25.78 -24.37 29.19
N THR A 90 -26.91 -25.07 29.25
CA THR A 90 -27.82 -25.06 30.39
C THR A 90 -27.19 -25.83 31.54
N THR A 91 -27.19 -25.21 32.71
CA THR A 91 -26.74 -25.72 34.01
C THR A 91 -27.39 -27.05 34.36
N ASN A 92 -26.61 -28.03 34.82
CA ASN A 92 -27.12 -29.05 35.72
C ASN A 92 -26.03 -29.48 36.72
N GLU A 93 -26.22 -29.07 37.96
CA GLU A 93 -25.48 -29.51 39.15
C GLU A 93 -25.97 -30.90 39.58
N SER A 94 -25.06 -31.81 39.98
CA SER A 94 -25.29 -32.76 41.09
C SER A 94 -24.08 -33.66 41.41
N ASN A 95 -23.71 -33.64 42.70
CA ASN A 95 -23.00 -34.62 43.56
C ASN A 95 -21.48 -34.86 43.40
N ALA A 96 -20.62 -34.53 44.39
CA ALA A 96 -20.40 -35.09 45.76
C ALA A 96 -19.50 -36.36 45.73
N LEU A 97 -18.48 -36.66 46.57
CA LEU A 97 -17.93 -36.14 47.84
C LEU A 97 -16.60 -36.93 48.15
N ALA A 98 -15.67 -36.31 48.91
CA ALA A 98 -14.58 -36.90 49.75
C ALA A 98 -13.37 -37.59 49.05
N THR A 99 -12.11 -37.57 49.55
CA THR A 99 -11.58 -37.39 50.94
C THR A 99 -10.08 -37.00 50.93
N GLU A 100 -9.68 -36.24 51.98
CA GLU A 100 -8.40 -36.15 52.73
C GLU A 100 -7.06 -36.72 52.21
N ASN A 101 -5.96 -35.92 52.32
CA ASN A 101 -4.98 -36.08 53.41
C ASN A 101 -3.82 -35.07 53.34
N ALA A 102 -3.41 -34.61 54.53
CA ALA A 102 -2.30 -33.72 54.81
C ALA A 102 -0.94 -34.46 54.80
N ASP A 103 0.16 -33.74 54.61
CA ASP A 103 1.20 -33.58 55.65
C ASP A 103 2.56 -33.08 55.11
N ASN A 104 3.10 -32.13 55.88
CA ASN A 104 4.52 -31.91 56.20
C ASN A 104 5.47 -31.16 55.24
N ALA A 105 5.80 -29.93 55.64
CA ALA A 105 7.16 -29.36 55.57
C ALA A 105 7.99 -29.90 56.76
N PRO A 106 9.35 -29.89 56.77
CA PRO A 106 10.07 -28.63 56.98
C PRO A 106 11.52 -28.52 56.41
N ALA A 107 11.92 -27.26 56.24
CA ALA A 107 13.19 -26.58 56.56
C ALA A 107 14.60 -27.24 56.42
N ALA A 108 15.45 -26.45 55.73
CA ALA A 108 16.84 -26.02 56.05
C ALA A 108 18.02 -27.02 55.93
N GLU A 109 19.07 -26.64 55.17
CA GLU A 109 20.39 -26.23 55.72
C GLU A 109 21.35 -25.65 54.63
N ASN A 110 22.16 -24.68 55.06
CA ASN A 110 23.30 -23.97 54.44
C ASN A 110 24.49 -24.92 54.13
N ALA A 111 25.65 -24.59 53.52
CA ALA A 111 26.38 -23.39 53.07
C ALA A 111 27.62 -23.84 52.24
N ASP A 112 28.41 -22.84 51.79
CA ASP A 112 29.85 -22.85 51.45
C ASP A 112 30.21 -22.84 49.94
N ASN A 113 30.62 -21.69 49.37
CA ASN A 113 31.97 -21.06 49.34
C ASN A 113 32.81 -21.66 48.18
N ALA A 114 33.60 -20.98 47.35
CA ALA A 114 34.19 -19.65 47.32
C ALA A 114 34.64 -19.33 45.87
N ASP A 115 34.87 -18.04 45.60
CA ASP A 115 35.93 -17.46 44.75
C ASP A 115 36.53 -18.28 43.60
N ASN A 116 36.38 -17.79 42.36
CA ASN A 116 37.54 -17.62 41.50
C ASN A 116 37.39 -16.44 40.54
N ALA A 117 38.54 -15.85 40.28
CA ALA A 117 38.80 -14.50 39.82
C ALA A 117 38.57 -14.28 38.31
N ASP A 118 38.22 -13.03 38.00
CA ASP A 118 38.87 -12.19 36.99
C ASP A 118 38.96 -12.76 35.56
N ASN A 119 37.97 -12.39 34.74
CA ASN A 119 38.17 -12.30 33.30
C ASN A 119 37.41 -11.05 32.81
N PRO A 120 38.10 -10.01 32.29
CA PRO A 120 37.42 -8.84 31.76
C PRO A 120 36.71 -9.23 30.45
N ASP A 121 35.40 -9.03 30.44
CA ASP A 121 34.51 -9.22 29.29
C ASP A 121 35.00 -8.37 28.09
N PRO A 122 35.16 -8.95 26.88
CA PRO A 122 35.48 -8.17 25.70
C PRO A 122 34.28 -7.27 25.34
N ALA A 123 34.58 -6.02 25.00
CA ALA A 123 33.59 -5.03 24.57
C ALA A 123 32.63 -5.59 23.50
N PRO A 124 31.33 -5.22 23.54
CA PRO A 124 30.37 -5.69 22.54
C PRO A 124 30.79 -5.21 21.15
N GLU A 125 30.95 -6.16 20.24
CA GLU A 125 31.08 -5.91 18.80
C GLU A 125 29.86 -5.11 18.31
N PRO A 126 30.02 -4.19 17.35
CA PRO A 126 28.90 -3.40 16.85
C PRO A 126 27.88 -4.33 16.22
N GLU A 127 26.68 -4.35 16.80
CA GLU A 127 25.48 -4.98 16.25
C GLU A 127 25.33 -4.51 14.79
N GLU A 128 25.52 -5.41 13.83
CA GLU A 128 25.20 -5.14 12.43
C GLU A 128 23.75 -4.66 12.38
N ALA A 129 23.57 -3.40 12.00
CA ALA A 129 22.24 -2.85 11.74
C ALA A 129 21.52 -3.80 10.76
N PRO A 130 20.26 -4.15 11.03
CA PRO A 130 19.51 -5.02 10.11
C PRO A 130 19.55 -4.38 8.72
N ALA A 131 19.95 -5.17 7.73
CA ALA A 131 19.90 -4.77 6.33
C ALA A 131 18.53 -4.13 6.05
N PRO A 132 18.46 -2.99 5.33
CA PRO A 132 17.19 -2.36 5.07
C PRO A 132 16.31 -3.37 4.35
N GLU A 133 15.24 -3.79 5.02
CA GLU A 133 14.16 -4.51 4.36
C GLU A 133 13.79 -3.69 3.13
N ASP A 134 13.77 -4.30 1.94
CA ASP A 134 13.40 -3.63 0.69
C ASP A 134 11.96 -3.13 0.78
N LYS A 135 11.79 -1.94 1.38
CA LYS A 135 10.51 -1.21 1.47
C LYS A 135 10.02 -0.74 0.10
N TYR A 136 10.80 -1.01 -0.95
CA TYR A 136 10.57 -0.66 -2.34
C TYR A 136 10.64 -1.92 -3.21
N SER A 137 9.83 -2.94 -2.90
CA SER A 137 9.59 -4.02 -3.86
C SER A 137 9.18 -3.42 -5.20
N THR A 138 9.98 -3.71 -6.23
CA THR A 138 9.75 -3.38 -7.64
C THR A 138 8.67 -4.26 -8.26
N ASP A 139 8.02 -5.11 -7.45
CA ASP A 139 7.02 -6.03 -7.95
C ASP A 139 5.70 -5.28 -8.13
N LEU A 140 5.55 -4.72 -9.34
CA LEU A 140 4.26 -4.41 -9.91
C LEU A 140 3.56 -5.71 -10.28
N ASN A 141 2.25 -5.78 -10.07
CA ASN A 141 1.48 -6.89 -10.61
C ASN A 141 1.34 -6.75 -12.14
N ASP A 142 0.95 -7.84 -12.80
CA ASP A 142 0.86 -7.88 -14.26
C ASP A 142 -0.12 -6.85 -14.83
N PHE A 143 -1.22 -6.59 -14.13
CA PHE A 143 -2.22 -5.61 -14.57
C PHE A 143 -1.68 -4.18 -14.51
N ASP A 144 -1.00 -3.78 -13.43
CA ASP A 144 -0.41 -2.45 -13.32
C ASP A 144 0.70 -2.25 -14.34
N ARG A 145 1.49 -3.31 -14.61
CA ARG A 145 2.52 -3.26 -15.64
C ARG A 145 1.93 -3.05 -17.02
N GLU A 146 0.86 -3.75 -17.37
CA GLU A 146 0.17 -3.58 -18.65
C GLU A 146 -0.55 -2.23 -18.74
N PHE A 147 -1.20 -1.79 -17.67
CA PHE A 147 -1.90 -0.51 -17.61
C PHE A 147 -0.96 0.69 -17.78
N LEU A 148 0.23 0.63 -17.17
CA LEU A 148 1.24 1.68 -17.23
C LEU A 148 2.21 1.53 -18.41
N ASP A 149 2.04 0.51 -19.26
CA ASP A 149 2.79 0.35 -20.52
C ASP A 149 2.23 1.29 -21.61
N VAL A 150 2.39 2.58 -21.36
CA VAL A 150 2.00 3.69 -22.24
C VAL A 150 3.23 4.53 -22.56
N ASP A 151 3.09 5.49 -23.49
CA ASP A 151 4.17 6.44 -23.77
C ASP A 151 4.48 7.33 -22.55
N HIS A 152 5.67 7.93 -22.53
CA HIS A 152 6.14 8.71 -21.39
C HIS A 152 5.23 9.92 -21.08
N GLU A 153 4.65 10.56 -22.10
CA GLU A 153 3.78 11.74 -21.91
C GLU A 153 2.52 11.31 -21.17
N THR A 154 1.85 10.26 -21.64
CA THR A 154 0.68 9.68 -20.98
C THR A 154 1.00 9.16 -19.57
N LEU A 155 2.14 8.50 -19.37
CA LEU A 155 2.55 8.00 -18.05
C LEU A 155 2.72 9.15 -17.04
N PHE A 156 3.34 10.27 -17.45
CA PHE A 156 3.48 11.44 -16.58
C PHE A 156 2.12 12.10 -16.30
N GLU A 157 1.21 12.15 -17.28
CA GLU A 157 -0.15 12.63 -17.05
C GLU A 157 -0.91 11.75 -16.06
N TYR A 158 -0.76 10.42 -16.11
CA TYR A 158 -1.32 9.51 -15.09
C TYR A 158 -0.77 9.79 -13.70
N ILE A 159 0.55 10.01 -13.56
CA ILE A 159 1.19 10.32 -12.27
C ILE A 159 0.65 11.64 -11.71
N VAL A 160 0.55 12.69 -12.54
CA VAL A 160 0.04 14.00 -12.12
C VAL A 160 -1.44 13.92 -11.75
N ALA A 161 -2.25 13.22 -12.54
CA ALA A 161 -3.68 13.03 -12.27
C ALA A 161 -3.92 12.16 -11.02
N ALA A 162 -3.12 11.11 -10.80
CA ALA A 162 -3.20 10.28 -9.60
C ALA A 162 -2.85 11.07 -8.33
N ASN A 163 -1.86 11.97 -8.40
CA ASN A 163 -1.55 12.89 -7.31
C ASN A 163 -2.69 13.90 -7.08
N PHE A 164 -3.31 14.42 -8.13
CA PHE A 164 -4.45 15.35 -8.00
C PHE A 164 -5.69 14.68 -7.40
N LEU A 165 -6.02 13.48 -7.85
CA LEU A 165 -7.15 12.69 -7.35
C LEU A 165 -6.86 12.01 -6.01
N ASP A 166 -5.63 12.13 -5.50
CA ASP A 166 -5.17 11.48 -4.28
C ASP A 166 -5.45 9.95 -4.29
N ILE A 167 -4.86 9.28 -5.29
CA ILE A 167 -4.90 7.82 -5.46
C ILE A 167 -3.47 7.29 -5.21
N PRO A 168 -3.09 7.00 -3.95
CA PRO A 168 -1.70 6.71 -3.58
C PRO A 168 -1.15 5.44 -4.23
N ASP A 169 -1.98 4.42 -4.43
CA ASP A 169 -1.58 3.15 -5.05
C ASP A 169 -1.19 3.33 -6.52
N LEU A 170 -1.98 4.08 -7.28
CA LEU A 170 -1.69 4.40 -8.68
C LEU A 170 -0.46 5.30 -8.80
N LEU A 171 -0.32 6.29 -7.92
CA LEU A 171 0.85 7.16 -7.87
C LEU A 171 2.12 6.35 -7.57
N SER A 172 2.08 5.45 -6.59
CA SER A 172 3.19 4.57 -6.26
C SER A 172 3.55 3.65 -7.44
N ALA A 173 2.56 3.06 -8.09
CA ALA A 173 2.78 2.19 -9.25
C ALA A 173 3.45 2.94 -10.42
N GLY A 174 2.98 4.15 -10.74
CA GLY A 174 3.59 5.01 -11.76
C GLY A 174 5.04 5.37 -11.44
N CYS A 175 5.32 5.76 -10.19
CA CYS A 175 6.68 6.04 -9.71
C CYS A 175 7.61 4.82 -9.83
N LYS A 176 7.10 3.61 -9.56
CA LYS A 176 7.87 2.36 -9.73
C LYS A 176 8.25 2.11 -11.19
N VAL A 177 7.33 2.30 -12.14
CA VAL A 177 7.63 2.16 -13.58
C VAL A 177 8.73 3.14 -14.00
N VAL A 178 8.64 4.40 -13.58
CA VAL A 178 9.67 5.41 -13.87
C VAL A 178 11.01 5.05 -13.23
N ALA A 179 11.00 4.55 -11.99
CA ALA A 179 12.21 4.09 -11.31
C ALA A 179 12.87 2.92 -12.06
N ASP A 180 12.08 1.93 -12.51
CA ASP A 180 12.57 0.80 -13.30
C ASP A 180 13.10 1.23 -14.68
N MET A 181 12.53 2.28 -15.28
CA MET A 181 13.03 2.88 -16.52
C MET A 181 14.39 3.56 -16.36
N ILE A 182 14.74 4.00 -15.14
CA ILE A 182 16.01 4.66 -14.83
C ILE A 182 17.05 3.65 -14.33
N ARG A 183 16.60 2.62 -13.61
CA ARG A 183 17.45 1.59 -13.00
C ARG A 183 18.32 0.90 -14.07
N GLY A 184 19.63 0.86 -13.81
CA GLY A 184 20.59 0.13 -14.64
C GLY A 184 20.84 0.72 -16.03
N LYS A 185 20.35 1.94 -16.31
CA LYS A 185 20.69 2.66 -17.55
C LYS A 185 21.81 3.66 -17.28
N GLU A 186 22.68 3.80 -18.28
CA GLU A 186 23.71 4.83 -18.29
C GLU A 186 23.09 6.25 -18.32
N PRO A 187 23.73 7.25 -17.69
CA PRO A 187 23.26 8.64 -17.69
C PRO A 187 22.97 9.18 -19.10
N GLU A 188 23.77 8.82 -20.10
CA GLU A 188 23.54 9.21 -21.50
C GLU A 188 22.26 8.58 -22.08
N ALA A 189 21.98 7.32 -21.75
CA ALA A 189 20.79 6.61 -22.20
C ALA A 189 19.53 7.16 -21.53
N ILE A 190 19.60 7.52 -20.24
CA ILE A 190 18.53 8.21 -19.51
C ILE A 190 18.25 9.57 -20.17
N ARG A 191 19.29 10.39 -20.39
CA ARG A 191 19.17 11.70 -21.06
C ARG A 191 18.49 11.57 -22.43
N LYS A 192 18.91 10.59 -23.23
CA LYS A 192 18.30 10.33 -24.54
C LYS A 192 16.85 9.85 -24.44
N SER A 193 16.53 8.99 -23.47
CA SER A 193 15.19 8.41 -23.30
C SER A 193 14.16 9.43 -22.81
N PHE A 194 14.60 10.39 -21.97
CA PHE A 194 13.74 11.43 -21.40
C PHE A 194 13.88 12.79 -22.10
N GLY A 195 14.67 12.88 -23.17
CA GLY A 195 14.89 14.13 -23.92
C GLY A 195 15.58 15.23 -23.11
N ILE A 196 16.40 14.85 -22.12
CA ILE A 196 17.09 15.78 -21.23
C ILE A 196 18.36 16.29 -21.93
N VAL A 197 18.51 17.61 -22.01
CA VAL A 197 19.72 18.26 -22.52
C VAL A 197 20.85 18.10 -21.49
N ASN A 198 22.03 17.66 -21.93
CA ASN A 198 23.22 17.65 -21.07
C ASN A 198 23.69 19.09 -20.85
N ASP A 199 23.54 19.60 -19.63
CA ASP A 199 23.93 20.94 -19.20
C ASP A 199 25.29 20.97 -18.50
N PHE A 200 25.96 19.82 -18.34
CA PHE A 200 27.31 19.74 -17.80
C PHE A 200 28.37 20.06 -18.84
N THR A 201 29.43 20.75 -18.40
CA THR A 201 30.66 20.84 -19.20
C THR A 201 31.43 19.50 -19.19
N PRO A 202 32.28 19.23 -20.18
CA PRO A 202 33.05 17.98 -20.24
C PRO A 202 33.90 17.72 -18.98
N ASP A 203 34.47 18.78 -18.40
CA ASP A 203 35.29 18.69 -17.18
C ASP A 203 34.44 18.35 -15.95
N GLU A 204 33.22 18.90 -15.83
CA GLU A 204 32.29 18.60 -14.75
C GLU A 204 31.73 17.17 -14.86
N GLU A 205 31.43 16.70 -16.07
CA GLU A 205 30.94 15.33 -16.29
C GLU A 205 32.01 14.29 -15.94
N GLU A 206 33.27 14.54 -16.26
CA GLU A 206 34.38 13.66 -15.88
C GLU A 206 34.61 13.67 -14.36
N GLN A 207 34.47 14.84 -13.71
CA GLN A 207 34.56 14.94 -12.26
C GLN A 207 33.41 14.19 -11.57
N ILE A 208 32.17 14.36 -12.03
CA ILE A 208 30.99 13.65 -11.50
C ILE A 208 31.11 12.15 -11.73
N ARG A 209 31.65 11.70 -12.87
CA ARG A 209 31.91 10.27 -13.14
C ARG A 209 32.95 9.69 -12.17
N ARG A 210 34.07 10.39 -11.98
CA ARG A 210 35.12 10.00 -11.04
C ARG A 210 34.62 9.99 -9.59
N GLU A 211 33.76 10.93 -9.23
CA GLU A 211 33.17 11.02 -7.90
C GLU A 211 32.08 9.98 -7.64
N ASN A 212 31.45 9.41 -8.67
CA ASN A 212 30.42 8.37 -8.54
C ASN A 212 30.93 6.94 -8.87
N GLU A 213 32.20 6.79 -9.25
CA GLU A 213 32.83 5.49 -9.58
C GLU A 213 32.71 4.47 -8.43
N TRP A 214 32.65 4.92 -7.17
CA TRP A 214 32.42 4.05 -5.99
C TRP A 214 31.02 3.41 -5.93
N ALA A 215 30.04 3.92 -6.69
CA ALA A 215 28.67 3.44 -6.71
C ALA A 215 28.39 2.43 -7.84
N GLU A 216 29.29 2.30 -8.83
CA GLU A 216 29.13 1.41 -9.98
C GLU A 216 29.52 -0.06 -9.67
N ASP A 217 30.32 -0.28 -8.63
CA ASP A 217 30.92 -1.58 -8.27
C ASP A 217 30.11 -2.44 -7.27
N ARG A 218 28.84 -2.09 -6.97
CA ARG A 218 28.06 -2.70 -5.87
C ARG A 218 26.76 -3.39 -6.28
#